data_AF-A0ABD4RL87-F1
#
_entry.id   AF-A0ABD4RL87-F1
#
_cell.length_a   1.000
_cell.length_b   1.000
_cell.length_c   1.000
_cell.angle_alpha   90.00
_cell.angle_beta   90.00
_cell.angle_gamma   90.00
#
_symmetry.space_group_name_H-M   'P 1'
#
loop_
_entity.id
_entity.type
_entity.pdbx_description
1 polymer ?
#
loop_
_entity_poly.entity_id
_entity_poly.type
_entity_poly.pdbx_seq_one_letter_code
_entity_poly.pdbx_strand_id
1 'polypeptide(L)'
;MKVKNRRGFIVAVIASMLCCASIVIYCILKEQRFLISSFLLITIAIFNFYNAFSKKGIVEELQDNADERDLYLTMKTSHILVKIMNYTLCAFTFLFIIAYSAWKNQSLLVIAITLCVIEIFLFVAYLLINILLDKKE
;
A
#
# COMPACT_ATOMS: atom_id res chain seq x y z
N MET A 1 15.97 21.73 0.02
CA MET A 1 15.10 21.29 -1.11
C MET A 1 13.79 22.08 -1.05
N LYS A 2 13.27 22.60 -2.16
CA LYS A 2 11.95 23.27 -2.16
C LYS A 2 10.85 22.22 -2.08
N VAL A 3 9.91 22.35 -1.14
CA VAL A 3 8.73 21.49 -1.04
C VAL A 3 7.79 21.82 -2.21
N LYS A 4 7.45 20.82 -3.02
CA LYS A 4 6.62 21.00 -4.22
C LYS A 4 5.23 20.44 -4.03
N ASN A 5 5.13 19.23 -3.48
CA ASN A 5 3.84 18.63 -3.11
C ASN A 5 3.59 18.79 -1.60
N ARG A 6 2.84 19.84 -1.23
CA ARG A 6 2.52 20.18 0.17
C ARG A 6 1.70 19.09 0.87
N ARG A 7 0.80 18.40 0.16
CA ARG A 7 -0.04 17.34 0.75
C ARG A 7 0.82 16.11 1.12
N GLY A 8 1.66 15.66 0.18
CA GLY A 8 2.62 14.58 0.45
C GLY A 8 3.57 14.92 1.61
N PHE A 9 4.01 16.18 1.69
CA PHE A 9 4.85 16.64 2.80
C PHE A 9 4.13 16.56 4.15
N ILE A 10 2.89 17.01 4.24
CA ILE A 10 2.10 16.95 5.50
C ILE A 10 1.90 15.49 5.93
N VAL A 11 1.54 14.60 5.00
CA VAL A 11 1.37 13.16 5.29
C VAL A 11 2.70 12.55 5.77
N ALA A 12 3.82 12.91 5.15
CA ALA A 12 5.14 12.44 5.56
C ALA A 12 5.51 12.89 6.98
N VAL A 13 5.22 14.16 7.31
CA VAL A 13 5.47 14.71 8.66
C VAL A 13 4.61 14.01 9.70
N ILE A 14 3.30 13.85 9.45
CA ILE A 14 2.40 13.13 10.36
C ILE A 14 2.87 11.68 10.56
N ALA A 15 3.19 10.97 9.47
CA ALA A 15 3.69 9.60 9.53
C ALA A 15 5.00 9.49 10.32
N SER A 16 5.90 10.48 10.18
CA SER A 16 7.16 10.52 10.94
C SER A 16 6.93 10.76 12.44
N MET A 17 6.01 11.65 12.81
CA MET A 17 5.64 11.90 14.21
C MET A 17 5.03 10.65 14.86
N LEU A 18 4.10 9.98 14.17
CA LEU A 18 3.52 8.72 14.61
C LEU A 18 4.58 7.62 14.73
N CYS A 19 5.55 7.58 13.81
CA CYS A 19 6.66 6.64 13.87
C CYS A 19 7.49 6.88 15.14
N CYS A 20 7.90 8.12 15.42
CA CYS A 20 8.62 8.45 16.65
C CYS A 20 7.83 8.08 17.91
N ALA A 21 6.53 8.39 17.95
CA ALA A 21 5.67 8.02 19.07
C ALA A 21 5.61 6.48 19.26
N SER A 22 5.47 5.72 18.17
CA SER A 22 5.45 4.25 18.23
C SER A 22 6.77 3.65 18.74
N ILE A 23 7.92 4.25 18.40
CA ILE A 23 9.23 3.83 18.91
C ILE A 23 9.36 4.13 20.41
N VAL A 24 8.92 5.31 20.86
CA VAL A 24 8.94 5.67 22.29
C VAL A 24 8.07 4.71 23.10
N ILE A 25 6.87 4.41 22.61
CA ILE A 25 5.96 3.45 23.25
C ILE A 25 6.57 2.05 23.28
N TYR A 26 7.24 1.63 22.20
CA TYR A 26 7.99 0.37 22.18
C TYR A 26 9.09 0.33 23.24
N CYS A 27 9.85 1.40 23.44
CA CYS A 27 10.88 1.46 24.49
C CYS A 27 10.32 1.29 25.91
N ILE A 28 9.07 1.73 26.15
CA ILE A 28 8.41 1.62 27.46
C ILE A 28 7.77 0.25 27.65
N LEU A 29 6.92 -0.18 26.71
CA LEU A 29 6.10 -1.39 26.84
C LEU A 29 6.78 -2.67 26.34
N LYS A 30 7.82 -2.55 25.51
CA LYS A 30 8.54 -3.66 24.83
C LYS A 30 7.65 -4.62 24.02
N GLU A 31 6.44 -4.23 23.67
CA GLU A 31 5.58 -5.04 22.81
C GLU A 31 5.99 -4.96 21.33
N GLN A 32 6.24 -6.11 20.71
CA GLN A 32 6.69 -6.21 19.32
C GLN A 32 5.74 -5.58 18.28
N ARG A 33 4.45 -5.43 18.62
CA ARG A 33 3.43 -4.81 17.74
C ARG A 33 3.81 -3.39 17.35
N PHE A 34 4.35 -2.61 18.28
CA PHE A 34 4.75 -1.22 18.02
C PHE A 34 5.98 -1.14 17.11
N LEU A 35 6.89 -2.11 17.19
CA LEU A 35 8.06 -2.19 16.30
C LEU A 35 7.64 -2.46 14.85
N ILE A 36 6.69 -3.37 14.64
CA ILE A 36 6.12 -3.65 13.30
C ILE A 36 5.42 -2.40 12.74
N SER A 37 4.65 -1.70 13.58
CA SER A 37 3.96 -0.47 13.17
C SER A 37 4.92 0.67 12.80
N SER A 38 6.02 0.81 13.55
CA SER A 38 7.06 1.80 13.30
C SER A 38 7.73 1.57 11.94
N PHE A 39 8.06 0.31 11.63
CA PHE A 39 8.64 -0.04 10.34
C PHE A 39 7.72 0.36 9.18
N LEU A 40 6.43 0.05 9.28
CA LEU A 40 5.44 0.39 8.25
C LEU A 40 5.31 1.92 8.07
N LEU A 41 5.25 2.67 9.19
CA LEU A 41 5.17 4.12 9.17
C LEU A 41 6.43 4.76 8.56
N ILE A 42 7.62 4.17 8.77
CA ILE A 42 8.86 4.67 8.16
C ILE A 42 8.83 4.53 6.64
N THR A 43 8.35 3.41 6.10
CA THR A 43 8.24 3.19 4.66
C THR A 43 7.28 4.19 4.03
N ILE A 44 6.13 4.42 4.68
CA ILE A 44 5.14 5.43 4.25
C ILE A 44 5.75 6.84 4.28
N ALA A 45 6.48 7.19 5.35
CA ALA A 45 7.09 8.51 5.49
C ALA A 45 8.15 8.73 4.39
N ILE A 46 9.04 7.77 4.15
CA ILE A 46 10.08 7.86 3.11
C ILE A 46 9.44 8.05 1.73
N PHE A 47 8.44 7.23 1.39
CA PHE A 47 7.75 7.34 0.11
C PHE A 47 7.09 8.71 -0.08
N ASN A 48 6.42 9.23 0.95
CA ASN A 48 5.77 10.53 0.88
C ASN A 48 6.76 11.71 0.89
N PHE A 49 7.89 11.61 1.60
CA PHE A 49 8.96 12.60 1.52
C PHE A 49 9.57 12.65 0.11
N TYR A 50 9.84 11.49 -0.49
CA TYR A 50 10.34 11.42 -1.86
C TYR A 50 9.37 12.12 -2.83
N ASN A 51 8.08 11.79 -2.72
CA ASN A 51 7.04 12.41 -3.55
C ASN A 51 6.83 13.91 -3.24
N ALA A 52 7.09 14.36 -2.01
CA ALA A 52 6.97 15.76 -1.59
C ALA A 52 8.04 16.69 -2.21
N PHE A 53 9.24 16.15 -2.42
CA PHE A 53 10.41 16.87 -2.93
C PHE A 53 10.67 16.66 -4.42
N SER A 54 10.02 15.68 -5.06
CA SER A 54 10.10 15.44 -6.51
C SER A 54 9.62 16.65 -7.32
N LYS A 55 10.24 16.89 -8.50
CA LYS A 55 10.01 18.11 -9.28
C LYS A 55 8.63 18.16 -9.95
N LYS A 56 8.12 17.00 -10.36
CA LYS A 56 6.75 16.66 -10.73
C LYS A 56 6.37 15.37 -9.98
N GLY A 57 5.08 15.05 -9.87
CA GLY A 57 4.70 13.71 -9.39
C GLY A 57 5.41 12.66 -10.26
N ILE A 58 5.86 11.54 -9.69
CA ILE A 58 6.58 10.49 -10.44
C ILE A 58 5.84 10.15 -11.76
N VAL A 59 4.51 10.16 -11.71
CA VAL A 59 3.61 9.93 -12.87
C VAL A 59 3.68 11.05 -13.92
N GLU A 60 3.70 12.32 -13.51
CA GLU A 60 3.75 13.49 -14.40
C GLU A 60 5.13 13.67 -15.04
N GLU A 61 6.19 13.30 -14.32
CA GLU A 61 7.57 13.30 -14.84
C GLU A 61 7.82 12.17 -15.85
N LEU A 62 7.15 11.03 -15.65
CA LEU A 62 7.12 9.94 -16.62
C LEU A 62 6.28 10.29 -17.86
N GLN A 63 5.14 10.96 -17.70
CA GLN A 63 4.25 11.32 -18.82
C GLN A 63 4.88 12.30 -19.81
N ASP A 64 5.63 13.30 -19.34
CA ASP A 64 6.18 14.34 -20.22
C ASP A 64 7.31 13.86 -21.15
N ASN A 65 7.92 12.71 -20.82
CA ASN A 65 8.99 12.10 -21.62
C ASN A 65 8.61 10.70 -22.15
N ALA A 66 7.39 10.23 -21.91
CA ALA A 66 6.95 8.89 -22.31
C ALA A 66 6.55 8.88 -23.79
N ASP A 67 7.22 8.02 -24.55
CA ASP A 67 6.74 7.60 -25.86
C ASP A 67 5.52 6.67 -25.70
N GLU A 68 4.74 6.44 -26.78
CA GLU A 68 3.58 5.53 -26.75
C GLU A 68 3.95 4.14 -26.22
N ARG A 69 5.18 3.70 -26.50
CA ARG A 69 5.74 2.45 -25.99
C ARG A 69 5.88 2.45 -24.46
N ASP A 70 6.35 3.53 -23.87
CA ASP A 70 6.58 3.61 -22.43
C ASP A 70 5.25 3.71 -21.67
N LEU A 71 4.25 4.36 -22.28
CA LEU A 71 2.88 4.38 -21.80
C LEU A 71 2.26 2.98 -21.80
N TYR A 72 2.38 2.24 -22.91
CA TYR A 72 1.93 0.85 -23.00
C TYR A 72 2.63 -0.06 -21.97
N LEU A 73 3.95 0.09 -21.82
CA LEU A 73 4.73 -0.72 -20.87
C LEU A 73 4.32 -0.42 -19.42
N THR A 74 4.01 0.83 -19.09
CA THR A 74 3.49 1.24 -17.78
C THR A 74 2.11 0.64 -17.50
N MET A 75 1.19 0.69 -18.47
CA MET A 75 -0.14 0.06 -18.33
C MET A 75 -0.04 -1.45 -18.14
N LYS A 76 0.78 -2.12 -18.97
CA LYS A 76 1.01 -3.56 -18.90
C LYS A 76 1.63 -3.96 -17.57
N THR A 77 2.62 -3.21 -17.10
CA THR A 77 3.27 -3.46 -15.80
C THR A 77 2.29 -3.29 -14.65
N SER A 78 1.47 -2.23 -14.68
CA SER A 78 0.46 -1.98 -13.65
C SER A 78 -0.56 -3.11 -13.58
N HIS A 79 -1.04 -3.58 -14.74
CA HIS A 79 -1.97 -4.71 -14.81
C HIS A 79 -1.35 -6.01 -14.26
N ILE A 80 -0.09 -6.31 -14.63
CA ILE A 80 0.64 -7.48 -14.10
C ILE A 80 0.82 -7.34 -12.58
N LEU A 81 1.17 -6.16 -12.09
CA LEU A 81 1.39 -5.89 -10.67
C LEU A 81 0.11 -6.13 -9.86
N VAL A 82 -1.04 -5.61 -10.31
CA VAL A 82 -2.35 -5.85 -9.67
C VAL A 82 -2.67 -7.34 -9.64
N LYS A 83 -2.41 -8.07 -10.73
CA LYS A 83 -2.62 -9.52 -10.80
C LYS A 83 -1.74 -10.28 -9.80
N ILE A 84 -0.46 -9.93 -9.71
CA ILE A 84 0.48 -10.53 -8.74
C ILE A 84 0.04 -10.21 -7.31
N MET A 85 -0.35 -8.97 -7.01
CA MET A 85 -0.83 -8.55 -5.69
C MET A 85 -2.06 -9.34 -5.27
N ASN A 86 -3.04 -9.51 -6.16
CA ASN A 86 -4.25 -10.28 -5.87
C ASN A 86 -3.94 -11.76 -5.62
N TYR A 87 -3.10 -12.40 -6.44
CA TYR A 87 -2.69 -13.79 -6.16
C TYR A 87 -1.92 -13.93 -4.85
N THR A 88 -1.06 -12.97 -4.53
CA THR A 88 -0.30 -12.97 -3.28
C THR A 88 -1.23 -12.84 -2.08
N LEU A 89 -2.19 -11.90 -2.12
CA LEU A 89 -3.22 -11.76 -1.09
C LEU A 89 -4.02 -13.05 -0.93
N CYS A 90 -4.51 -13.62 -2.03
CA CYS A 90 -5.28 -14.86 -2.03
C CYS A 90 -4.49 -16.03 -1.41
N ALA A 91 -3.22 -16.20 -1.80
CA ALA A 91 -2.35 -17.24 -1.26
C ALA A 91 -2.13 -17.09 0.25
N PHE A 92 -1.89 -15.87 0.73
CA PHE A 92 -1.77 -15.61 2.18
C PHE A 92 -3.08 -15.85 2.92
N THR A 93 -4.22 -15.46 2.35
CA THR A 93 -5.55 -15.75 2.93
C THR A 93 -5.71 -17.25 3.18
N PHE A 94 -5.44 -18.10 2.18
CA PHE A 94 -5.50 -19.55 2.34
C PHE A 94 -4.49 -20.07 3.35
N LEU A 95 -3.27 -19.55 3.34
CA LEU A 95 -2.23 -19.93 4.30
C LEU A 95 -2.69 -19.66 5.74
N PHE A 96 -3.26 -18.49 6.02
CA PHE A 96 -3.76 -18.13 7.35
C PHE A 96 -4.98 -18.97 7.78
N ILE A 97 -5.87 -19.33 6.85
CA ILE A 97 -7.00 -20.24 7.12
C ILE A 97 -6.48 -21.64 7.51
N ILE A 98 -5.50 -22.17 6.75
CA ILE A 98 -4.88 -23.48 7.05
C ILE A 98 -4.15 -23.42 8.39
N ALA A 99 -3.37 -22.36 8.63
CA ALA A 99 -2.66 -22.14 9.89
C ALA A 99 -3.63 -22.04 11.09
N TYR A 100 -4.79 -21.38 10.91
CA TYR A 100 -5.85 -21.36 11.91
C TYR A 100 -6.40 -22.75 12.20
N SER A 101 -6.61 -23.58 11.17
CA SER A 101 -7.09 -24.95 11.36
C SER A 101 -6.14 -25.77 12.24
N ALA A 102 -4.82 -25.58 12.09
CA ALA A 102 -3.79 -26.28 12.85
C ALA A 102 -3.60 -25.75 14.28
N TRP A 103 -3.50 -24.42 14.48
CA TRP A 103 -3.20 -23.84 15.80
C TRP A 103 -4.42 -23.37 16.60
N LYS A 104 -5.59 -23.24 15.98
CA LYS A 104 -6.84 -22.73 16.58
C LYS A 104 -6.72 -21.34 17.25
N ASN A 105 -5.68 -20.57 16.91
CA ASN A 105 -5.47 -19.23 17.47
C ASN A 105 -6.41 -18.20 16.82
N GLN A 106 -7.25 -17.55 17.63
CA GLN A 106 -8.22 -16.55 17.18
C GLN A 106 -7.59 -15.40 16.39
N SER A 107 -6.34 -15.01 16.71
CA SER A 107 -5.63 -13.95 15.97
C SER A 107 -5.44 -14.30 14.48
N LEU A 108 -5.21 -15.57 14.14
CA LEU A 108 -5.01 -16.01 12.75
C LEU A 108 -6.31 -15.93 11.95
N LEU A 109 -7.44 -16.23 12.59
CA LEU A 109 -8.76 -16.12 11.98
C LEU A 109 -9.11 -14.65 11.69
N VAL A 110 -8.82 -13.74 12.63
CA VAL A 110 -9.02 -12.30 12.42
C VAL A 110 -8.20 -11.81 11.22
N ILE A 111 -6.92 -12.21 11.14
CA ILE A 111 -6.05 -11.85 10.00
C ILE A 111 -6.63 -12.38 8.68
N ALA A 112 -7.03 -13.65 8.63
CA ALA A 112 -7.62 -14.24 7.42
C ALA A 112 -8.88 -13.50 6.96
N ILE A 113 -9.80 -13.18 7.89
CA ILE A 113 -11.02 -12.44 7.59
C ILE A 113 -10.68 -11.04 7.05
N THR A 114 -9.73 -10.34 7.67
CA THR A 114 -9.33 -9.01 7.18
C THR A 114 -8.77 -9.06 5.76
N LEU A 115 -7.97 -10.09 5.44
CA LEU A 115 -7.44 -10.28 4.08
C LEU A 115 -8.56 -10.58 3.08
N CYS A 116 -9.54 -11.43 3.43
CA CYS A 116 -10.72 -11.68 2.60
C CYS A 116 -11.50 -10.39 2.29
N VAL A 117 -11.74 -9.55 3.30
CA VAL A 117 -12.47 -8.29 3.11
C VAL A 117 -11.71 -7.35 2.17
N ILE A 118 -10.39 -7.27 2.32
CA ILE A 118 -9.54 -6.46 1.42
C ILE A 118 -9.61 -6.99 -0.01
N GLU A 119 -9.57 -8.31 -0.22
CA GLU A 119 -9.65 -8.94 -1.54
C GLU A 119 -11.00 -8.66 -2.24
N ILE A 120 -12.11 -8.78 -1.50
CA ILE A 120 -13.44 -8.43 -2.01
C ILE A 120 -13.51 -6.94 -2.37
N PHE A 121 -12.98 -6.07 -1.51
CA PHE A 121 -12.96 -4.63 -1.76
C PHE A 121 -12.17 -4.30 -3.04
N LEU A 122 -10.98 -4.89 -3.22
CA LEU A 122 -10.17 -4.70 -4.43
C LEU A 122 -10.89 -5.20 -5.68
N PHE A 123 -11.58 -6.34 -5.60
CA PHE A 123 -12.36 -6.88 -6.71
C PHE A 123 -13.53 -5.96 -7.11
N VAL A 124 -14.28 -5.45 -6.12
CA VAL A 124 -15.37 -4.50 -6.38
C VAL A 124 -14.84 -3.19 -6.95
N ALA A 125 -13.73 -2.66 -6.41
CA ALA A 125 -13.10 -1.45 -6.93
C ALA A 125 -12.65 -1.63 -8.39
N TYR A 126 -12.06 -2.78 -8.72
CA TYR A 126 -11.66 -3.13 -10.09
C TYR A 126 -12.87 -3.15 -11.04
N LEU A 127 -13.97 -3.82 -10.65
CA LEU A 127 -15.19 -3.85 -11.45
C LEU A 127 -15.79 -2.45 -11.66
N LEU A 128 -15.87 -1.64 -10.60
CA LEU A 128 -16.41 -0.28 -10.69
C LEU A 128 -15.58 0.59 -11.62
N ILE A 129 -14.24 0.53 -11.51
CA ILE A 129 -13.34 1.28 -12.39
C ILE A 129 -13.53 0.83 -13.84
N ASN A 130 -13.65 -0.48 -14.09
CA ASN A 130 -13.86 -1.00 -15.44
C ASN A 130 -15.18 -0.50 -16.04
N ILE A 131 -16.29 -0.60 -15.30
CA ILE A 131 -17.61 -0.10 -15.74
C ILE A 131 -17.58 1.42 -15.99
N LEU A 132 -16.87 2.18 -15.15
CA LEU A 132 -16.75 3.63 -15.31
C LEU A 132 -15.92 4.03 -16.53
N LEU A 133 -14.91 3.25 -16.87
CA LEU A 133 -14.08 3.45 -18.07
C LEU A 133 -14.87 3.07 -19.33
N ASP A 134 -15.53 1.92 -19.34
CA ASP A 134 -16.37 1.46 -20.46
C ASP A 134 -17.49 2.46 -20.79
N LYS A 135 -17.99 3.20 -19.79
CA LYS A 135 -19.05 4.22 -19.98
C LYS A 135 -18.51 5.56 -20.51
N LYS A 136 -17.20 5.79 -20.47
CA LYS A 136 -16.56 7.02 -20.96
C LYS A 136 -16.07 6.91 -22.41
N GLU A 137 -15.92 5.70 -22.91
CA GLU A 137 -15.80 5.41 -24.35
C GLU A 137 -17.16 5.52 -25.05
#